data_AF-A0A6A5SEP9-F1
#
_entry.id   AF-A0A6A5SEP9-F1
#
_cell.length_a   1.000
_cell.length_b   1.000
_cell.length_c   1.000
_cell.angle_alpha   90.00
_cell.angle_beta   90.00
_cell.angle_gamma   90.00
#
_symmetry.space_group_name_H-M   'P 1'
#
loop_
_entity.id
_entity.type
_entity.pdbx_description
1 polymer ?
#
loop_
_entity_poly.entity_id
_entity_poly.type
_entity_poly.pdbx_seq_one_letter_code
_entity_poly.pdbx_strand_id
1 'polypeptide(L)'
;MFPALLSEKEASPLLPVVEHHHHHLQITTEENCCRRQLVEYALLLSSLLLTAFQFLVLYAFDGTCTSSNATLSQIAAGLHFSIPASLPTAVVFFVAAPYIARAEHIVVVSAIELSADMSITRPNPRFLTRTNRSFTSQIRSYAAPGEGTIPFAKKKYVPTTGTYPLGFRAGSAYSGVKASNTRFDDLALIASDTPCAGAAVFTTNKFQAAPVTVSRDMLKKRKGEGIRAVIINSGCANAVTGRGGIEDAVSMANSTDACFLAPNNSVDDLKGSRSIVMSTGIIGQRLPIQKITAKIPTAYHNLGATHDHWLATARAICTTDTFPKLVSRTFKLPSTQQQYCIAGMTKGAGMIHPNMATLLGVICTDAPIAAHPLRQALIAAISKSFNSISIDGDTSTNDTVAILANGAGGGQPVLSTASPDFQSFQETLTAFAVDLAKLVVRDGEGATKFVTIRVTNAATYKDAHRVASTIARSPLVKTALYGKDANWGRILCATGYAEGVDSVIPAETSVSFVPADGSGELKLLVQGEPEQVDEERAAKILEAEDLEIKVQLSEQEGEEAVFWTCDFSHEYVTINGDYRS
;
A
#
# COMPACT_ATOMS: atom_id res chain seq x y z
N MET A 1 36.02 -40.53 -46.28
CA MET A 1 35.67 -40.68 -47.71
C MET A 1 34.84 -39.46 -48.12
N PHE A 2 35.42 -38.59 -48.95
CA PHE A 2 34.69 -37.57 -49.74
C PHE A 2 33.99 -38.27 -50.94
N PRO A 3 33.05 -37.67 -51.71
CA PRO A 3 33.01 -36.24 -52.06
C PRO A 3 31.63 -35.55 -52.17
N ALA A 4 31.74 -34.27 -52.52
CA ALA A 4 30.73 -33.22 -52.76
C ALA A 4 29.95 -33.32 -54.09
N LEU A 5 28.85 -32.57 -54.23
CA LEU A 5 28.63 -31.47 -55.20
C LEU A 5 27.13 -31.24 -55.58
N LEU A 6 26.74 -29.95 -55.51
CA LEU A 6 25.93 -29.15 -56.45
C LEU A 6 24.39 -29.35 -56.64
N SER A 7 23.65 -28.29 -56.26
CA SER A 7 23.02 -27.26 -57.13
C SER A 7 21.65 -27.47 -57.80
N GLU A 8 20.76 -26.47 -57.56
CA GLU A 8 19.73 -25.88 -58.47
C GLU A 8 18.49 -26.74 -58.83
N LYS A 9 17.28 -26.23 -59.12
CA LYS A 9 16.50 -24.98 -58.93
C LYS A 9 15.10 -25.31 -59.51
N GLU A 10 14.07 -24.61 -59.02
CA GLU A 10 12.84 -24.21 -59.74
C GLU A 10 11.60 -25.15 -59.92
N ALA A 11 10.46 -24.50 -59.64
CA ALA A 11 9.16 -24.54 -60.33
C ALA A 11 8.05 -25.54 -59.90
N SER A 12 7.10 -25.01 -59.12
CA SER A 12 5.64 -25.23 -59.24
C SER A 12 5.14 -24.77 -60.63
N PRO A 13 4.00 -25.24 -61.21
CA PRO A 13 2.64 -25.06 -60.63
C PRO A 13 1.56 -26.12 -61.02
N LEU A 14 0.39 -26.05 -60.37
CA LEU A 14 -0.96 -25.95 -60.96
C LEU A 14 -2.09 -26.60 -60.12
N LEU A 15 -3.15 -25.81 -59.93
CA LEU A 15 -4.51 -26.17 -59.51
C LEU A 15 -5.25 -27.00 -60.57
N PRO A 16 -6.43 -27.53 -60.23
CA PRO A 16 -7.59 -27.34 -61.09
C PRO A 16 -8.83 -26.76 -60.37
N VAL A 17 -9.77 -26.34 -61.20
CA VAL A 17 -10.84 -25.35 -61.04
C VAL A 17 -12.18 -26.03 -61.37
N VAL A 18 -13.20 -25.77 -60.53
CA VAL A 18 -14.65 -25.58 -60.82
C VAL A 18 -15.53 -26.79 -61.24
N GLU A 19 -16.66 -27.00 -60.53
CA GLU A 19 -18.00 -26.73 -61.09
C GLU A 19 -19.15 -26.70 -60.07
N HIS A 20 -20.10 -25.82 -60.40
CA HIS A 20 -21.31 -25.38 -59.68
C HIS A 20 -22.49 -26.36 -59.80
N HIS A 21 -23.39 -26.34 -58.81
CA HIS A 21 -24.83 -26.30 -59.11
C HIS A 21 -25.62 -25.44 -58.11
N HIS A 22 -26.39 -24.51 -58.67
CA HIS A 22 -27.36 -23.61 -58.04
C HIS A 22 -28.73 -24.29 -57.88
N HIS A 23 -29.46 -23.97 -56.79
CA HIS A 23 -30.88 -23.58 -56.85
C HIS A 23 -31.31 -22.83 -55.55
N HIS A 24 -31.33 -21.49 -55.66
CA HIS A 24 -32.43 -20.53 -55.42
C HIS A 24 -33.38 -20.50 -54.17
N LEU A 25 -33.51 -19.25 -53.66
CA LEU A 25 -34.65 -18.52 -53.02
C LEU A 25 -35.05 -18.92 -51.57
N GLN A 26 -35.41 -18.05 -50.60
CA GLN A 26 -35.54 -16.58 -50.47
C GLN A 26 -35.80 -16.20 -48.98
N ILE A 27 -35.30 -15.02 -48.56
CA ILE A 27 -35.87 -14.03 -47.61
C ILE A 27 -36.17 -14.42 -46.13
N THR A 28 -35.42 -13.79 -45.21
CA THR A 28 -35.95 -12.83 -44.21
C THR A 28 -34.84 -11.84 -43.82
N THR A 29 -34.86 -10.64 -44.41
CA THR A 29 -33.98 -9.50 -44.08
C THR A 29 -34.85 -8.33 -43.61
N GLU A 30 -35.17 -8.27 -42.33
CA GLU A 30 -35.78 -7.06 -41.72
C GLU A 30 -35.23 -6.72 -40.32
N GLU A 31 -34.68 -7.67 -39.55
CA GLU A 31 -34.18 -7.36 -38.19
C GLU A 31 -32.74 -6.81 -38.13
N ASN A 32 -31.91 -7.02 -39.16
CA ASN A 32 -30.50 -6.60 -39.16
C ASN A 32 -30.24 -5.19 -39.71
N CYS A 33 -31.23 -4.54 -40.34
CA CYS A 33 -31.09 -3.16 -40.85
C CYS A 33 -31.30 -2.12 -39.73
N CYS A 34 -32.26 -2.35 -38.83
CA CYS A 34 -32.55 -1.45 -37.70
C CYS A 34 -31.41 -1.37 -36.66
N ARG A 35 -30.70 -2.47 -36.40
CA ARG A 35 -29.57 -2.48 -35.43
C ARG A 35 -28.32 -1.76 -35.93
N ARG A 36 -28.04 -1.77 -37.24
CA ARG A 36 -26.92 -1.01 -37.81
C ARG A 36 -27.20 0.49 -37.85
N GLN A 37 -28.42 0.90 -38.20
CA GLN A 37 -28.80 2.32 -38.20
C GLN A 37 -28.77 2.93 -36.80
N LEU A 38 -29.22 2.23 -35.76
CA LEU A 38 -29.18 2.73 -34.37
C LEU A 38 -27.75 2.98 -33.85
N VAL A 39 -26.77 2.15 -34.25
CA VAL A 39 -25.37 2.33 -33.85
C VAL A 39 -24.71 3.47 -34.62
N GLU A 40 -25.02 3.63 -35.91
CA GLU A 40 -24.52 4.75 -36.72
C GLU A 40 -25.11 6.09 -36.24
N TYR A 41 -26.40 6.14 -35.85
CA TYR A 41 -27.02 7.34 -35.28
C TYR A 41 -26.44 7.71 -33.90
N ALA A 42 -26.14 6.72 -33.04
CA ALA A 42 -25.51 6.97 -31.74
C ALA A 42 -24.08 7.52 -31.89
N LEU A 43 -23.33 7.02 -32.87
CA LEU A 43 -21.97 7.51 -33.18
C LEU A 43 -22.01 8.93 -33.78
N LEU A 44 -22.97 9.24 -34.65
CA LEU A 44 -23.20 10.59 -35.18
C LEU A 44 -23.62 11.60 -34.10
N LEU A 45 -24.50 11.20 -33.17
CA LEU A 45 -24.89 12.04 -32.03
C LEU A 45 -23.71 12.30 -31.08
N SER A 46 -22.86 11.30 -30.86
CA SER A 46 -21.67 11.46 -30.02
C SER A 46 -20.63 12.41 -30.64
N SER A 47 -20.46 12.38 -31.97
CA SER A 47 -19.52 13.26 -32.66
C SER A 47 -20.02 14.70 -32.75
N LEU A 48 -21.34 14.91 -32.93
CA LEU A 48 -22.01 16.21 -32.89
C LEU A 48 -21.94 16.86 -31.49
N LEU A 49 -22.10 16.07 -30.42
CA LEU A 49 -21.97 16.55 -29.05
C LEU A 49 -20.52 16.91 -28.70
N LEU A 50 -19.53 16.15 -29.20
CA LEU A 50 -18.11 16.47 -29.02
C LEU A 50 -17.71 17.75 -29.76
N THR A 51 -18.19 17.95 -30.99
CA THR A 51 -17.91 19.16 -31.78
C THR A 51 -18.58 20.40 -31.19
N ALA A 52 -19.82 20.28 -30.67
CA ALA A 52 -20.47 21.36 -29.93
C ALA A 52 -19.70 21.73 -28.64
N PHE A 53 -19.15 20.74 -27.94
CA PHE A 53 -18.33 20.96 -26.74
C PHE A 53 -16.98 21.62 -27.08
N GLN A 54 -16.33 21.23 -28.17
CA GLN A 54 -15.10 21.86 -28.67
C GLN A 54 -15.31 23.31 -29.11
N PHE A 55 -16.45 23.64 -29.73
CA PHE A 55 -16.78 25.02 -30.07
C PHE A 55 -17.05 25.90 -28.85
N LEU A 56 -17.69 25.36 -27.81
CA LEU A 56 -17.94 26.09 -26.56
C LEU A 56 -16.64 26.38 -25.79
N VAL A 57 -15.68 25.45 -25.81
CA VAL A 57 -14.37 25.60 -25.17
C VAL A 57 -13.48 26.58 -25.96
N LEU A 58 -13.56 26.60 -27.29
CA LEU A 58 -12.82 27.56 -28.12
C LEU A 58 -13.35 28.99 -28.01
N TYR A 59 -14.67 29.18 -27.85
CA TYR A 59 -15.26 30.51 -27.64
C TYR A 59 -14.98 31.08 -26.24
N ALA A 60 -14.71 30.22 -25.25
CA ALA A 60 -14.37 30.63 -23.88
C ALA A 60 -12.90 31.04 -23.71
N PHE A 61 -12.02 30.71 -24.67
CA PHE A 61 -10.57 30.96 -24.58
C PHE A 61 -10.05 32.12 -25.43
N ASP A 62 -10.86 32.70 -26.32
CA ASP A 62 -10.44 33.87 -27.12
C ASP A 62 -10.90 35.18 -26.45
N GLY A 63 -10.07 35.65 -25.52
CA GLY A 63 -10.32 36.78 -24.63
C GLY A 63 -10.32 38.15 -25.32
N THR A 64 -11.37 38.47 -26.06
CA THR A 64 -11.64 39.84 -26.53
C THR A 64 -13.14 40.20 -26.52
N CYS A 65 -13.64 40.79 -25.44
CA CYS A 65 -14.49 42.00 -25.52
C CYS A 65 -14.90 42.52 -24.15
N THR A 66 -14.64 43.82 -24.01
CA THR A 66 -14.99 44.72 -22.92
C THR A 66 -16.47 45.13 -22.93
N SER A 67 -17.04 45.25 -21.74
CA SER A 67 -18.15 46.13 -21.35
C SER A 67 -19.59 45.86 -21.86
N SER A 68 -20.51 46.05 -20.91
CA SER A 68 -21.95 46.30 -21.02
C SER A 68 -22.91 45.11 -20.89
N ASN A 69 -23.93 45.34 -20.06
CA ASN A 69 -24.99 44.43 -19.62
C ASN A 69 -25.77 43.83 -20.80
N ALA A 70 -25.80 42.50 -20.87
CA ALA A 70 -26.82 41.76 -21.60
C ALA A 70 -27.25 40.54 -20.76
N THR A 71 -28.55 40.45 -20.47
CA THR A 71 -29.17 39.32 -19.76
C THR A 71 -29.33 38.11 -20.69
N LEU A 72 -29.16 36.91 -20.13
CA LEU A 72 -29.27 35.58 -20.77
C LEU A 72 -30.55 35.34 -21.61
N SER A 73 -31.57 36.21 -21.52
CA SER A 73 -32.77 36.15 -22.35
C SER A 73 -32.59 36.63 -23.79
N GLN A 74 -31.53 37.38 -24.11
CA GLN A 74 -31.30 37.92 -25.47
C GLN A 74 -30.47 37.00 -26.39
N ILE A 75 -29.82 35.96 -25.85
CA ILE A 75 -29.01 35.00 -26.64
C ILE A 75 -29.89 33.86 -27.18
N ALA A 76 -31.12 33.69 -26.68
CA ALA A 76 -32.01 32.59 -27.07
C ALA A 76 -32.89 32.84 -28.32
N ALA A 77 -32.75 33.98 -29.00
CA ALA A 77 -33.65 34.37 -30.12
C ALA A 77 -33.07 34.16 -31.54
N GLY A 78 -31.98 33.39 -31.71
CA GLY A 78 -31.27 33.27 -32.99
C GLY A 78 -31.24 31.90 -33.66
N LEU A 79 -31.83 30.85 -33.08
CA LEU A 79 -31.70 29.49 -33.61
C LEU A 79 -33.07 28.92 -34.03
N HIS A 80 -33.47 29.23 -35.27
CA HIS A 80 -34.52 28.49 -35.96
C HIS A 80 -33.97 27.13 -36.40
N PHE A 81 -34.30 26.07 -35.67
CA PHE A 81 -34.23 24.70 -36.18
C PHE A 81 -35.60 24.04 -36.07
N SER A 82 -36.21 23.78 -37.22
CA SER A 82 -37.46 23.02 -37.34
C SER A 82 -37.18 21.54 -37.14
N ILE A 83 -37.75 20.94 -36.09
CA ILE A 83 -37.72 19.50 -35.84
C ILE A 83 -39.08 18.90 -36.28
N PRO A 84 -39.13 17.84 -37.10
CA PRO A 84 -40.38 17.19 -37.45
C PRO A 84 -40.97 16.43 -36.25
N ALA A 85 -42.29 16.56 -36.09
CA ALA A 85 -43.05 15.99 -34.98
C ALA A 85 -43.26 14.47 -35.16
N SER A 86 -42.39 13.66 -34.54
CA SER A 86 -42.73 12.30 -34.10
C SER A 86 -41.59 11.67 -33.29
N LEU A 87 -41.59 11.80 -31.96
CA LEU A 87 -40.97 10.84 -31.02
C LEU A 87 -41.46 11.14 -29.58
N PRO A 88 -41.74 10.11 -28.76
CA PRO A 88 -42.38 10.25 -27.46
C PRO A 88 -41.41 10.68 -26.36
N THR A 89 -41.97 11.38 -25.38
CA THR A 89 -41.33 12.03 -24.24
C THR A 89 -40.68 11.02 -23.29
N ALA A 90 -39.37 10.79 -23.41
CA ALA A 90 -38.50 10.33 -22.32
C ALA A 90 -37.05 10.62 -22.74
N VAL A 91 -36.17 10.91 -21.77
CA VAL A 91 -34.76 11.35 -21.94
C VAL A 91 -34.57 12.86 -22.11
N VAL A 92 -35.02 13.64 -21.12
CA VAL A 92 -34.37 14.92 -20.74
C VAL A 92 -34.38 15.03 -19.22
N PHE A 93 -33.51 14.30 -18.53
CA PHE A 93 -33.10 14.60 -17.16
C PHE A 93 -31.83 13.80 -16.86
N PHE A 94 -30.66 14.35 -17.16
CA PHE A 94 -29.38 14.02 -16.50
C PHE A 94 -28.22 14.90 -17.02
N VAL A 95 -28.41 16.21 -17.17
CA VAL A 95 -27.27 17.13 -17.34
C VAL A 95 -27.61 18.50 -16.75
N ALA A 96 -27.66 18.59 -15.41
CA ALA A 96 -27.55 19.85 -14.67
C ALA A 96 -27.45 19.59 -13.15
N ALA A 97 -26.30 19.10 -12.68
CA ALA A 97 -25.88 19.25 -11.28
C ALA A 97 -24.36 19.01 -11.22
N PRO A 98 -23.55 20.09 -11.27
CA PRO A 98 -22.96 20.53 -10.02
C PRO A 98 -22.70 22.06 -10.01
N TYR A 99 -23.71 22.87 -9.71
CA TYR A 99 -23.51 24.25 -9.26
C TYR A 99 -24.78 24.68 -8.50
N ILE A 100 -24.91 24.24 -7.24
CA ILE A 100 -25.61 24.92 -6.13
C ILE A 100 -25.19 24.13 -4.88
N ALA A 101 -24.17 24.64 -4.19
CA ALA A 101 -23.83 24.20 -2.85
C ALA A 101 -23.42 25.43 -2.03
N ARG A 102 -24.35 26.37 -1.87
CA ARG A 102 -24.36 27.40 -0.82
C ARG A 102 -25.80 27.90 -0.64
N ALA A 103 -26.57 27.26 0.22
CA ALA A 103 -27.69 27.88 0.93
C ALA A 103 -28.12 26.95 2.08
N GLU A 104 -28.04 27.47 3.29
CA GLU A 104 -28.57 26.84 4.49
C GLU A 104 -30.12 26.83 4.46
N HIS A 105 -30.72 25.81 5.09
CA HIS A 105 -32.13 25.69 5.48
C HIS A 105 -33.21 25.82 4.40
N ILE A 106 -33.70 24.69 3.86
CA ILE A 106 -35.12 24.55 3.47
C ILE A 106 -35.60 23.11 3.77
N VAL A 107 -36.63 23.02 4.62
CA VAL A 107 -37.48 21.84 4.83
C VAL A 107 -38.61 21.89 3.79
N VAL A 108 -38.83 20.82 3.02
CA VAL A 108 -40.08 20.63 2.26
C VAL A 108 -40.60 19.21 2.46
N VAL A 109 -41.76 19.12 3.10
CA VAL A 109 -42.62 17.94 3.17
C VAL A 109 -43.61 18.02 2.00
N SER A 110 -43.82 16.94 1.25
CA SER A 110 -45.12 16.73 0.60
C SER A 110 -45.40 15.25 0.37
N ALA A 111 -46.59 14.84 0.80
CA ALA A 111 -47.21 13.54 0.58
C ALA A 111 -48.01 13.56 -0.72
N ILE A 112 -48.06 12.44 -1.43
CA ILE A 112 -49.04 12.21 -2.50
C ILE A 112 -49.60 10.79 -2.33
N GLU A 113 -50.89 10.73 -1.97
CA GLU A 113 -51.76 9.56 -2.04
C GLU A 113 -52.14 9.28 -3.50
N LEU A 114 -52.18 8.00 -3.90
CA LEU A 114 -52.81 7.55 -5.13
C LEU A 114 -53.84 6.46 -4.79
N SER A 115 -55.10 6.79 -5.06
CA SER A 115 -56.28 5.96 -4.94
C SER A 115 -56.38 4.90 -6.05
N ALA A 116 -57.02 3.78 -5.70
CA ALA A 116 -57.20 2.57 -6.48
C ALA A 116 -58.41 2.59 -7.45
N ASP A 117 -58.33 1.75 -8.50
CA ASP A 117 -59.38 0.95 -9.18
C ASP A 117 -58.93 0.69 -10.64
N MET A 118 -59.00 -0.47 -11.29
CA MET A 118 -59.82 -1.68 -11.16
C MET A 118 -59.11 -2.89 -11.83
N SER A 119 -59.51 -4.10 -11.41
CA SER A 119 -58.93 -5.45 -11.65
C SER A 119 -59.53 -6.27 -12.82
N ILE A 120 -58.91 -7.44 -13.11
CA ILE A 120 -59.41 -8.77 -13.65
C ILE A 120 -58.71 -9.16 -14.99
N THR A 121 -58.06 -10.32 -15.24
CA THR A 121 -57.79 -11.61 -14.54
C THR A 121 -56.62 -12.41 -15.17
N ARG A 122 -56.09 -13.37 -14.37
CA ARG A 122 -54.93 -14.32 -14.40
C ARG A 122 -54.97 -15.46 -15.46
N PRO A 123 -53.89 -16.28 -15.75
CA PRO A 123 -53.05 -17.11 -14.83
C PRO A 123 -51.52 -17.18 -15.14
N ASN A 124 -50.60 -17.53 -14.22
CA ASN A 124 -50.30 -18.89 -13.72
C ASN A 124 -49.24 -18.83 -12.58
N PRO A 125 -49.29 -19.63 -11.49
CA PRO A 125 -48.43 -19.46 -10.31
C PRO A 125 -47.29 -20.47 -10.28
N ARG A 126 -46.14 -20.18 -10.90
CA ARG A 126 -44.89 -20.97 -10.71
C ARG A 126 -43.61 -20.17 -10.98
N PHE A 127 -43.43 -19.00 -10.39
CA PHE A 127 -42.10 -18.34 -10.37
C PHE A 127 -42.02 -17.34 -9.21
N LEU A 128 -41.93 -17.84 -7.98
CA LEU A 128 -41.61 -17.01 -6.80
C LEU A 128 -40.68 -17.78 -5.86
N THR A 129 -39.41 -17.91 -6.25
CA THR A 129 -38.30 -18.17 -5.32
C THR A 129 -36.98 -17.78 -5.99
N ARG A 130 -36.49 -16.58 -5.65
CA ARG A 130 -35.23 -15.87 -6.02
C ARG A 130 -35.64 -14.53 -6.63
N THR A 131 -35.41 -13.37 -6.03
CA THR A 131 -34.23 -12.93 -5.28
C THR A 131 -34.62 -11.75 -4.40
N ASN A 132 -34.63 -11.93 -3.08
CA ASN A 132 -34.48 -10.81 -2.14
C ASN A 132 -32.98 -10.69 -1.84
N ARG A 133 -32.20 -10.15 -2.78
CA ARG A 133 -30.86 -9.67 -2.46
C ARG A 133 -31.04 -8.27 -1.87
N SER A 134 -31.17 -8.24 -0.55
CA SER A 134 -30.90 -7.05 0.24
C SER A 134 -29.50 -6.56 -0.12
N PHE A 135 -29.40 -5.46 -0.87
CA PHE A 135 -28.18 -4.68 -0.95
C PHE A 135 -27.98 -4.02 0.42
N THR A 136 -27.43 -4.77 1.37
CA THR A 136 -26.72 -4.15 2.49
C THR A 136 -25.48 -3.51 1.88
N SER A 137 -25.49 -2.20 1.65
CA SER A 137 -24.23 -1.49 1.55
C SER A 137 -23.59 -1.59 2.94
N GLN A 138 -22.65 -2.54 3.08
CA GLN A 138 -21.75 -2.51 4.21
C GLN A 138 -20.79 -1.34 3.94
N ILE A 139 -21.23 -0.13 4.28
CA ILE A 139 -20.32 1.00 4.46
C ILE A 139 -19.53 0.66 5.72
N ARG A 140 -18.42 -0.07 5.56
CA ARG A 140 -17.41 -0.16 6.60
C ARG A 140 -16.64 1.15 6.57
N SER A 141 -16.94 2.02 7.54
CA SER A 141 -16.05 3.13 7.87
C SER A 141 -14.72 2.54 8.35
N TYR A 142 -13.68 2.65 7.52
CA TYR A 142 -12.33 2.27 7.93
C TYR A 142 -11.74 3.32 8.83
N ALA A 143 -11.12 2.76 9.84
CA ALA A 143 -11.11 3.28 11.17
C ALA A 143 -9.85 2.65 11.73
N ALA A 144 -8.88 3.46 12.16
CA ALA A 144 -7.70 2.94 12.86
C ALA A 144 -8.15 1.94 13.93
N PRO A 145 -7.31 1.04 14.48
CA PRO A 145 -7.74 0.07 15.49
C PRO A 145 -8.41 0.70 16.72
N GLY A 146 -8.25 2.02 16.91
CA GLY A 146 -9.15 2.81 17.75
C GLY A 146 -10.61 2.76 17.29
N GLU A 147 -10.93 3.24 16.10
CA GLU A 147 -12.29 3.36 15.59
C GLU A 147 -13.02 2.01 15.33
N GLY A 148 -12.33 0.85 15.35
CA GLY A 148 -12.95 -0.47 15.09
C GLY A 148 -12.33 -1.67 15.83
N THR A 149 -13.12 -2.73 16.02
CA THR A 149 -12.63 -3.99 16.60
C THR A 149 -11.65 -4.67 15.65
N ILE A 150 -10.48 -5.11 16.16
CA ILE A 150 -9.52 -5.92 15.40
C ILE A 150 -10.26 -7.10 14.73
N PRO A 151 -10.17 -7.26 13.39
CA PRO A 151 -10.83 -8.34 12.69
C PRO A 151 -10.46 -9.71 13.29
N PHE A 152 -11.43 -10.61 13.40
CA PHE A 152 -11.22 -11.91 14.07
C PHE A 152 -10.02 -12.67 13.50
N ALA A 153 -9.89 -12.72 12.16
CA ALA A 153 -8.78 -13.37 11.48
C ALA A 153 -7.41 -12.73 11.76
N LYS A 154 -7.36 -11.46 12.18
CA LYS A 154 -6.13 -10.72 12.45
C LYS A 154 -5.75 -10.70 13.94
N LYS A 155 -6.66 -11.10 14.85
CA LYS A 155 -6.36 -11.18 16.30
C LYS A 155 -5.13 -12.04 16.61
N LYS A 156 -4.89 -13.09 15.81
CA LYS A 156 -3.71 -13.97 15.94
C LYS A 156 -2.37 -13.25 15.79
N TYR A 157 -2.35 -12.06 15.17
CA TYR A 157 -1.14 -11.26 14.96
C TYR A 157 -0.88 -10.23 16.07
N VAL A 158 -1.84 -10.05 17.00
CA VAL A 158 -1.70 -9.09 18.09
C VAL A 158 -1.16 -9.82 19.33
N PRO A 159 0.04 -9.48 19.82
CA PRO A 159 0.62 -10.17 20.95
C PRO A 159 -0.18 -9.90 22.23
N THR A 160 -0.43 -10.94 23.01
CA THR A 160 -1.07 -10.84 24.34
C THR A 160 -0.06 -10.58 25.46
N THR A 161 1.21 -10.89 25.22
CA THR A 161 2.33 -10.72 26.15
C THR A 161 3.60 -10.36 25.37
N GLY A 162 4.61 -9.83 26.06
CA GLY A 162 5.90 -9.50 25.45
C GLY A 162 6.97 -9.25 26.50
N THR A 163 8.23 -9.26 26.06
CA THR A 163 9.42 -9.00 26.89
C THR A 163 10.16 -7.80 26.34
N TYR A 164 10.32 -6.75 27.13
CA TYR A 164 10.76 -5.45 26.63
C TYR A 164 12.20 -5.09 27.07
N PRO A 165 12.95 -4.34 26.24
CA PRO A 165 14.29 -3.88 26.57
C PRO A 165 14.38 -3.12 27.89
N LEU A 166 15.36 -3.49 28.72
CA LEU A 166 15.67 -2.77 29.95
C LEU A 166 15.98 -1.30 29.64
N GLY A 167 15.54 -0.40 30.52
CA GLY A 167 15.76 1.04 30.37
C GLY A 167 15.05 1.69 29.18
N PHE A 168 14.08 1.02 28.54
CA PHE A 168 13.15 1.63 27.59
C PHE A 168 11.73 1.65 28.13
N ARG A 169 11.01 2.74 27.82
CA ARG A 169 9.60 2.92 28.15
C ARG A 169 8.84 3.39 26.92
N ALA A 170 7.58 3.00 26.85
CA ALA A 170 6.65 3.39 25.80
C ALA A 170 5.43 4.06 26.43
N GLY A 171 4.88 5.07 25.78
CA GLY A 171 3.74 5.83 26.24
C GLY A 171 2.95 6.38 25.05
N SER A 172 1.70 6.74 25.31
CA SER A 172 0.82 7.32 24.31
C SER A 172 -0.11 8.35 24.93
N ALA A 173 -0.64 9.24 24.09
CA ALA A 173 -1.65 10.21 24.49
C ALA A 173 -2.55 10.60 23.32
N TYR A 174 -3.76 11.00 23.65
CA TYR A 174 -4.69 11.65 22.74
C TYR A 174 -4.32 13.13 22.57
N SER A 175 -4.03 13.51 21.33
CA SER A 175 -3.75 14.87 20.86
C SER A 175 -4.84 15.43 19.97
N GLY A 176 -5.60 14.59 19.27
CA GLY A 176 -6.67 15.02 18.36
C GLY A 176 -6.10 15.69 17.12
N VAL A 177 -5.12 15.01 16.50
CA VAL A 177 -4.44 15.43 15.27
C VAL A 177 -5.43 15.43 14.11
N LYS A 178 -6.21 14.35 13.98
CA LYS A 178 -7.40 14.30 13.11
C LYS A 178 -8.59 14.87 13.85
N ALA A 179 -9.36 15.75 13.21
CA ALA A 179 -10.55 16.34 13.83
C ALA A 179 -11.64 15.29 14.14
N SER A 180 -11.74 14.23 13.34
CA SER A 180 -12.67 13.11 13.57
C SER A 180 -12.29 12.23 14.76
N ASN A 181 -11.00 12.19 15.12
CA ASN A 181 -10.54 11.44 16.28
C ASN A 181 -10.84 12.23 17.55
N THR A 182 -11.74 11.70 18.37
CA THR A 182 -12.18 12.35 19.63
C THR A 182 -11.74 11.60 20.89
N ARG A 183 -11.18 10.40 20.75
CA ARG A 183 -11.01 9.47 21.89
C ARG A 183 -9.76 8.58 21.85
N PHE A 184 -9.06 8.46 20.73
CA PHE A 184 -7.96 7.51 20.59
C PHE A 184 -6.62 8.20 20.65
N ASP A 185 -5.67 7.58 21.31
CA ASP A 185 -4.30 8.08 21.29
C ASP A 185 -3.78 8.14 19.84
N ASP A 186 -3.23 9.28 19.47
CA ASP A 186 -2.66 9.58 18.14
C ASP A 186 -1.28 10.25 18.27
N LEU A 187 -0.73 10.23 19.47
CA LEU A 187 0.63 10.61 19.82
C LEU A 187 1.29 9.46 20.58
N ALA A 188 2.45 9.03 20.11
CA ALA A 188 3.25 7.95 20.67
C ALA A 188 4.64 8.46 21.05
N LEU A 189 5.15 8.01 22.20
CA LEU A 189 6.49 8.31 22.67
C LEU A 189 7.18 7.03 23.10
N ILE A 190 8.36 6.76 22.56
CA ILE A 190 9.27 5.73 23.05
C ILE A 190 10.52 6.44 23.57
N ALA A 191 10.93 6.14 24.79
CA ALA A 191 12.02 6.83 25.46
C ALA A 191 12.98 5.86 26.13
N SER A 192 14.27 6.17 26.05
CA SER A 192 15.30 5.52 26.86
C SER A 192 15.46 6.26 28.19
N ASP A 193 15.69 5.53 29.28
CA ASP A 193 15.99 6.05 30.62
C ASP A 193 17.40 6.71 30.66
N THR A 194 18.26 6.39 29.69
CA THR A 194 19.61 6.97 29.51
C THR A 194 19.87 7.40 28.07
N PRO A 195 20.81 8.32 27.82
CA PRO A 195 21.29 8.60 26.46
C PRO A 195 21.76 7.31 25.76
N CYS A 196 21.35 7.08 24.53
CA CYS A 196 21.61 5.83 23.81
C CYS A 196 22.23 6.07 22.43
N ALA A 197 22.74 4.99 21.82
CA ALA A 197 23.02 4.97 20.39
C ALA A 197 21.70 4.94 19.62
N GLY A 198 21.64 5.63 18.48
CA GLY A 198 20.47 5.64 17.61
C GLY A 198 20.84 5.72 16.14
N ALA A 199 20.09 5.01 15.31
CA ALA A 199 20.21 5.06 13.86
C ALA A 199 18.82 5.04 13.22
N ALA A 200 18.70 5.57 12.01
CA ALA A 200 17.48 5.46 11.22
C ALA A 200 17.80 5.37 9.73
N VAL A 201 16.90 4.73 9.00
CA VAL A 201 16.81 4.80 7.53
C VAL A 201 15.54 5.55 7.16
N PHE A 202 15.57 6.20 6.00
CA PHE A 202 14.53 7.13 5.58
C PHE A 202 14.16 6.90 4.12
N THR A 203 12.92 7.24 3.77
CA THR A 203 12.44 7.24 2.39
C THR A 203 13.39 7.95 1.42
N THR A 204 13.51 7.41 0.21
CA THR A 204 14.19 8.04 -0.92
C THR A 204 13.24 8.84 -1.83
N ASN A 205 11.95 8.90 -1.50
CA ASN A 205 10.99 9.69 -2.25
C ASN A 205 11.47 11.15 -2.36
N LYS A 206 11.31 11.78 -3.53
CA LYS A 206 11.77 13.17 -3.77
C LYS A 206 11.02 14.21 -2.92
N PHE A 207 9.79 13.91 -2.51
CA PHE A 207 8.94 14.76 -1.67
C PHE A 207 9.07 14.40 -0.18
N GLN A 208 10.30 14.25 0.31
CA GLN A 208 10.56 13.90 1.72
C GLN A 208 9.86 14.86 2.67
N ALA A 209 9.10 14.31 3.62
CA ALA A 209 8.35 15.09 4.59
C ALA A 209 9.29 15.86 5.54
N ALA A 210 8.75 16.90 6.19
CA ALA A 210 9.48 17.68 7.16
C ALA A 210 10.12 16.85 8.30
N PRO A 211 9.42 15.91 8.98
CA PRO A 211 10.02 15.10 10.05
C PRO A 211 11.19 14.23 9.56
N VAL A 212 11.14 13.73 8.32
CA VAL A 212 12.25 12.96 7.73
C VAL A 212 13.51 13.81 7.64
N THR A 213 13.38 15.04 7.13
CA THR A 213 14.52 15.96 7.00
C THR A 213 15.10 16.33 8.36
N VAL A 214 14.24 16.71 9.31
CA VAL A 214 14.65 17.11 10.67
C VAL A 214 15.37 15.97 11.40
N SER A 215 14.78 14.77 11.41
CA SER A 215 15.35 13.59 12.07
C SER A 215 16.68 13.15 11.45
N ARG A 216 16.78 13.17 10.12
CA ARG A 216 18.03 12.84 9.40
C ARG A 216 19.15 13.81 9.74
N ASP A 217 18.86 15.11 9.71
CA ASP A 217 19.85 16.14 9.99
C ASP A 217 20.32 16.11 11.44
N MET A 218 19.39 15.86 12.38
CA MET A 218 19.69 15.65 13.79
C MET A 218 20.63 14.46 13.99
N LEU A 219 20.28 13.28 13.43
CA LEU A 219 21.10 12.07 13.55
C LEU A 219 22.49 12.25 12.92
N LYS A 220 22.59 12.96 11.79
CA LYS A 220 23.86 13.28 11.14
C LYS A 220 24.74 14.17 12.02
N LYS A 221 24.18 15.23 12.61
CA LYS A 221 24.91 16.13 13.53
C LYS A 221 25.40 15.40 14.77
N ARG A 222 24.56 14.52 15.33
CA ARG A 222 24.87 13.73 16.53
C ARG A 222 25.73 12.49 16.27
N LYS A 223 25.94 12.10 15.00
CA LYS A 223 26.58 10.83 14.61
C LYS A 223 25.92 9.61 15.27
N GLY A 224 24.62 9.69 15.53
CA GLY A 224 23.85 8.65 16.22
C GLY A 224 24.12 8.53 17.72
N GLU A 225 24.78 9.50 18.35
CA GLU A 225 25.10 9.46 19.78
C GLU A 225 24.15 10.33 20.62
N GLY A 226 23.89 9.87 21.85
CA GLY A 226 23.13 10.64 22.84
C GLY A 226 21.65 10.80 22.49
N ILE A 227 21.12 9.96 21.60
CA ILE A 227 19.69 9.90 21.26
C ILE A 227 18.91 9.49 22.51
N ARG A 228 17.66 9.96 22.62
CA ARG A 228 16.87 9.74 23.83
C ARG A 228 15.47 9.20 23.57
N ALA A 229 14.82 9.63 22.50
CA ALA A 229 13.43 9.28 22.27
C ALA A 229 13.07 9.24 20.79
N VAL A 230 11.92 8.62 20.52
CA VAL A 230 11.18 8.72 19.26
C VAL A 230 9.77 9.22 19.60
N ILE A 231 9.38 10.35 19.02
CA ILE A 231 8.02 10.89 19.12
C ILE A 231 7.33 10.78 17.76
N ILE A 232 6.10 10.26 17.77
CA ILE A 232 5.36 9.91 16.56
C ILE A 232 3.94 10.44 16.67
N ASN A 233 3.47 11.16 15.65
CA ASN A 233 2.04 11.47 15.51
C ASN A 233 1.42 10.66 14.37
N SER A 234 0.17 10.24 14.54
CA SER A 234 -0.67 9.70 13.48
C SER A 234 -1.75 10.71 13.09
N GLY A 235 -2.24 10.61 11.86
CA GLY A 235 -3.33 11.43 11.34
C GLY A 235 -2.93 12.55 10.38
N CYS A 236 -1.73 13.11 10.50
CA CYS A 236 -1.17 14.12 9.60
C CYS A 236 0.30 13.82 9.30
N ALA A 237 0.66 13.75 8.02
CA ALA A 237 2.00 13.37 7.60
C ALA A 237 3.03 14.51 7.71
N ASN A 238 2.60 15.77 7.83
CA ASN A 238 3.49 16.93 7.75
C ASN A 238 4.40 16.90 6.50
N ALA A 239 3.84 16.46 5.38
CA ALA A 239 4.50 16.39 4.09
C ALA A 239 3.98 17.51 3.18
N VAL A 240 4.87 18.10 2.38
CA VAL A 240 4.54 19.22 1.46
C VAL A 240 3.95 20.44 2.21
N THR A 241 4.57 20.79 3.34
CA THR A 241 4.11 21.86 4.27
C THR A 241 5.04 23.07 4.33
N GLY A 242 6.05 23.11 3.44
CA GLY A 242 7.02 24.19 3.34
C GLY A 242 7.85 24.40 4.61
N ARG A 243 8.40 25.61 4.78
CA ARG A 243 9.23 25.99 5.94
C ARG A 243 8.51 25.74 7.27
N GLY A 244 7.22 26.05 7.33
CA GLY A 244 6.46 25.88 8.57
C GLY A 244 6.34 24.41 9.01
N GLY A 245 6.32 23.44 8.08
CA GLY A 245 6.36 22.03 8.46
C GLY A 245 7.65 21.63 9.17
N ILE A 246 8.79 22.18 8.74
CA ILE A 246 10.09 21.98 9.38
C ILE A 246 10.09 22.59 10.79
N GLU A 247 9.54 23.80 10.93
CA GLU A 247 9.39 24.48 12.23
C GLU A 247 8.51 23.65 13.19
N ASP A 248 7.40 23.10 12.70
CA ASP A 248 6.51 22.24 13.49
C ASP A 248 7.24 20.98 13.97
N ALA A 249 8.00 20.31 13.07
CA ALA A 249 8.76 19.11 13.41
C ALA A 249 9.88 19.42 14.43
N VAL A 250 10.58 20.54 14.30
CA VAL A 250 11.57 21.00 15.29
C VAL A 250 10.92 21.30 16.64
N SER A 251 9.75 21.94 16.64
CA SER A 251 9.00 22.25 17.86
C SER A 251 8.58 20.97 18.62
N MET A 252 8.13 19.95 17.88
CA MET A 252 7.79 18.63 18.43
C MET A 252 9.01 17.95 19.07
N ALA A 253 10.17 18.02 18.41
CA ALA A 253 11.42 17.46 18.94
C ALA A 253 11.87 18.18 20.22
N ASN A 254 11.90 19.52 20.19
CA ASN A 254 12.30 20.35 21.34
C ASN A 254 11.37 20.16 22.54
N SER A 255 10.06 20.09 22.31
CA SER A 255 9.07 19.85 23.37
C SER A 255 9.24 18.47 24.01
N THR A 256 9.61 17.47 23.21
CA THR A 256 9.93 16.12 23.71
C THR A 256 11.20 16.15 24.55
N ASP A 257 12.26 16.80 24.06
CA ASP A 257 13.53 16.90 24.79
C ASP A 257 13.38 17.65 26.12
N ALA A 258 12.56 18.70 26.18
CA ALA A 258 12.27 19.46 27.38
C ALA A 258 11.70 18.61 28.53
N CYS A 259 10.95 17.54 28.22
CA CYS A 259 10.40 16.63 29.22
C CYS A 259 11.49 15.84 29.96
N PHE A 260 12.67 15.66 29.37
CA PHE A 260 13.80 14.98 30.02
C PHE A 260 14.69 15.92 30.84
N LEU A 261 14.59 17.23 30.62
CA LEU A 261 15.37 18.24 31.33
C LEU A 261 14.68 18.70 32.62
N ALA A 262 13.37 18.85 32.59
CA ALA A 262 12.57 19.41 33.68
C ALA A 262 12.56 18.60 35.00
N PRO A 263 12.51 17.24 35.02
CA PRO A 263 12.32 16.49 36.27
C PRO A 263 13.61 16.26 37.08
N ASN A 264 14.78 16.26 36.44
CA ASN A 264 15.99 15.63 37.00
C ASN A 264 17.22 16.54 37.08
N ASN A 265 17.09 17.87 36.90
CA ASN A 265 18.23 18.78 36.71
C ASN A 265 19.24 18.25 35.67
N SER A 266 18.75 17.51 34.68
CA SER A 266 19.59 16.90 33.66
C SER A 266 20.18 18.00 32.80
N VAL A 267 21.50 18.00 32.63
CA VAL A 267 22.19 19.03 31.87
C VAL A 267 21.95 18.78 30.38
N ASP A 268 21.50 19.82 29.66
CA ASP A 268 21.50 19.84 28.21
C ASP A 268 22.94 19.65 27.71
N ASP A 269 23.16 18.68 26.82
CA ASP A 269 24.48 18.44 26.25
C ASP A 269 24.90 19.52 25.24
N LEU A 270 24.00 20.49 24.96
CA LEU A 270 24.17 21.61 24.04
C LEU A 270 24.47 21.16 22.59
N LYS A 271 24.15 19.89 22.26
CA LYS A 271 24.34 19.33 20.91
C LYS A 271 23.05 19.32 20.09
N GLY A 272 22.04 20.06 20.52
CA GLY A 272 20.74 20.21 19.82
C GLY A 272 19.72 19.15 20.23
N SER A 273 18.71 18.90 19.39
CA SER A 273 17.64 17.95 19.74
C SER A 273 18.14 16.50 19.81
N ARG A 274 17.56 15.68 20.71
CA ARG A 274 17.90 14.27 20.98
C ARG A 274 16.78 13.30 20.61
N SER A 275 15.71 13.82 20.00
CA SER A 275 14.49 13.08 19.71
C SER A 275 14.31 12.91 18.20
N ILE A 276 14.08 11.68 17.76
CA ILE A 276 13.66 11.38 16.39
C ILE A 276 12.17 11.72 16.30
N VAL A 277 11.78 12.52 15.32
CA VAL A 277 10.39 12.87 15.04
C VAL A 277 9.89 12.10 13.83
N MET A 278 8.67 11.56 13.92
CA MET A 278 7.98 10.89 12.82
C MET A 278 6.52 11.36 12.74
N SER A 279 5.98 11.39 11.52
CA SER A 279 4.58 11.76 11.29
C SER A 279 4.00 10.88 10.19
N THR A 280 2.72 10.53 10.28
CA THR A 280 2.01 9.76 9.25
C THR A 280 0.56 10.22 9.13
N GLY A 281 -0.03 10.14 7.93
CA GLY A 281 -1.40 10.53 7.67
C GLY A 281 -1.53 11.34 6.38
N ILE A 282 -2.40 12.35 6.39
CA ILE A 282 -2.71 13.14 5.19
C ILE A 282 -1.52 14.05 4.80
N ILE A 283 -1.22 14.11 3.49
CA ILE A 283 -0.22 14.99 2.86
C ILE A 283 -0.84 16.36 2.54
N GLY A 284 -0.05 17.44 2.63
CA GLY A 284 -0.46 18.80 2.24
C GLY A 284 -1.24 19.54 3.33
N GLN A 285 -1.21 19.05 4.58
CA GLN A 285 -1.83 19.68 5.74
C GLN A 285 -0.76 19.98 6.80
N ARG A 286 -0.83 21.18 7.40
CA ARG A 286 0.06 21.55 8.52
C ARG A 286 -0.27 20.72 9.76
N LEU A 287 0.73 20.44 10.58
CA LEU A 287 0.49 19.81 11.87
C LEU A 287 -0.31 20.77 12.76
N PRO A 288 -1.29 20.28 13.53
CA PRO A 288 -1.88 21.03 14.64
C PRO A 288 -0.88 21.05 15.80
N ILE A 289 0.29 21.67 15.59
CA ILE A 289 1.47 21.51 16.43
C ILE A 289 1.19 21.92 17.88
N GLN A 290 0.35 22.93 18.13
CA GLN A 290 0.00 23.37 19.48
C GLN A 290 -0.73 22.28 20.28
N LYS A 291 -1.59 21.49 19.62
CA LYS A 291 -2.25 20.33 20.28
C LYS A 291 -1.24 19.26 20.64
N ILE A 292 -0.33 18.96 19.71
CA ILE A 292 0.73 17.96 19.90
C ILE A 292 1.65 18.37 21.04
N THR A 293 2.22 19.57 21.00
CA THR A 293 3.18 20.02 22.03
C THR A 293 2.54 20.11 23.41
N ALA A 294 1.27 20.51 23.51
CA ALA A 294 0.53 20.50 24.77
C ALA A 294 0.31 19.09 25.35
N LYS A 295 0.34 18.04 24.52
CA LYS A 295 0.09 16.65 24.92
C LYS A 295 1.34 15.78 25.04
N ILE A 296 2.50 16.26 24.57
CA ILE A 296 3.79 15.58 24.79
C ILE A 296 4.06 15.32 26.29
N PRO A 297 3.84 16.27 27.23
CA PRO A 297 4.01 15.99 28.66
C PRO A 297 3.11 14.86 29.17
N THR A 298 1.87 14.76 28.67
CA THR A 298 0.97 13.64 29.01
C THR A 298 1.53 12.31 28.50
N ALA A 299 1.98 12.24 27.24
CA ALA A 299 2.60 11.04 26.69
C ALA A 299 3.86 10.64 27.48
N TYR A 300 4.65 11.62 27.94
CA TYR A 300 5.80 11.42 28.81
C TYR A 300 5.42 10.84 30.18
N HIS A 301 4.40 11.39 30.84
CA HIS A 301 3.93 10.85 32.13
C HIS A 301 3.32 9.45 32.01
N ASN A 302 2.78 9.10 30.84
CA ASN A 302 2.25 7.78 30.54
C ASN A 302 3.33 6.75 30.14
N LEU A 303 4.62 7.11 30.17
CA LEU A 303 5.72 6.18 29.87
C LEU A 303 5.77 5.02 30.87
N GLY A 304 5.61 3.80 30.38
CA GLY A 304 5.75 2.58 31.16
C GLY A 304 6.47 1.46 30.40
N ALA A 305 6.79 0.39 31.12
CA ALA A 305 7.55 -0.76 30.59
C ALA A 305 6.70 -2.03 30.42
N THR A 306 5.41 -2.00 30.76
CA THR A 306 4.55 -3.19 30.67
C THR A 306 4.08 -3.42 29.22
N HIS A 307 3.61 -4.63 28.94
CA HIS A 307 3.01 -4.99 27.65
C HIS A 307 1.93 -4.03 27.18
N ASP A 308 1.05 -3.60 28.08
CA ASP A 308 -0.05 -2.70 27.74
C ASP A 308 0.44 -1.32 27.30
N HIS A 309 1.53 -0.81 27.88
CA HIS A 309 2.13 0.46 27.46
C HIS A 309 2.65 0.35 26.02
N TRP A 310 3.46 -0.68 25.73
CA TRP A 310 4.00 -0.89 24.38
C TRP A 310 2.91 -1.15 23.35
N LEU A 311 1.87 -1.90 23.70
CA LEU A 311 0.75 -2.18 22.83
C LEU A 311 -0.14 -0.94 22.61
N ALA A 312 -0.32 -0.08 23.62
CA ALA A 312 -1.00 1.20 23.47
C ALA A 312 -0.23 2.15 22.55
N THR A 313 1.09 2.25 22.71
CA THR A 313 1.96 3.02 21.80
C THR A 313 1.90 2.49 20.38
N ALA A 314 1.92 1.17 20.17
CA ALA A 314 1.78 0.57 18.85
C ALA A 314 0.40 0.86 18.21
N ARG A 315 -0.67 0.95 19.00
CA ARG A 315 -1.99 1.40 18.52
C ARG A 315 -2.00 2.87 18.11
N ALA A 316 -1.31 3.74 18.87
CA ALA A 316 -1.35 5.18 18.65
C ALA A 316 -0.69 5.63 17.33
N ILE A 317 0.20 4.81 16.75
CA ILE A 317 0.84 5.09 15.47
C ILE A 317 0.04 4.60 14.24
N CYS A 318 -1.02 3.83 14.44
CA CYS A 318 -1.83 3.27 13.36
C CYS A 318 -2.61 4.33 12.60
N THR A 319 -2.86 4.08 11.31
CA THR A 319 -3.74 4.91 10.46
C THR A 319 -4.86 4.08 9.85
N THR A 320 -4.59 3.38 8.76
CA THR A 320 -5.51 2.48 8.05
C THR A 320 -5.29 1.02 8.44
N ASP A 321 -4.29 0.78 9.29
CA ASP A 321 -4.00 -0.50 9.91
C ASP A 321 -5.25 -1.10 10.56
N THR A 322 -5.45 -2.41 10.43
CA THR A 322 -6.56 -3.11 11.11
C THR A 322 -6.13 -3.72 12.44
N PHE A 323 -4.82 -3.77 12.73
CA PHE A 323 -4.28 -4.17 14.03
C PHE A 323 -2.92 -3.53 14.35
N PRO A 324 -2.59 -3.34 15.66
CA PRO A 324 -1.28 -2.85 16.08
C PRO A 324 -0.20 -3.92 15.87
N LYS A 325 0.92 -3.55 15.26
CA LYS A 325 2.02 -4.47 14.95
C LYS A 325 3.14 -4.26 15.96
N LEU A 326 3.32 -5.24 16.85
CA LEU A 326 4.30 -5.22 17.93
C LEU A 326 4.95 -6.59 18.03
N VAL A 327 6.27 -6.63 18.09
CA VAL A 327 7.06 -7.85 18.26
C VAL A 327 8.09 -7.62 19.36
N SER A 328 8.36 -8.65 20.14
CA SER A 328 9.43 -8.64 21.13
C SER A 328 10.06 -10.02 21.26
N ARG A 329 11.38 -10.09 21.39
CA ARG A 329 12.11 -11.34 21.67
C ARG A 329 13.37 -11.07 22.47
N THR A 330 13.97 -12.15 22.94
CA THR A 330 15.28 -12.14 23.57
C THR A 330 16.33 -12.78 22.68
N PHE A 331 17.59 -12.39 22.84
CA PHE A 331 18.72 -12.97 22.13
C PHE A 331 19.98 -12.94 23.00
N LYS A 332 21.06 -13.58 22.54
CA LYS A 332 22.38 -13.57 23.17
C LYS A 332 23.44 -13.18 22.16
N LEU A 333 24.52 -12.57 22.64
CA LEU A 333 25.72 -12.33 21.84
C LEU A 333 26.76 -13.42 22.12
N PRO A 334 27.50 -13.93 21.12
CA PRO A 334 28.51 -14.98 21.29
C PRO A 334 29.51 -14.75 22.44
N SER A 335 29.92 -13.50 22.69
CA SER A 335 30.89 -13.17 23.75
C SER A 335 30.36 -13.31 25.18
N THR A 336 29.06 -13.53 25.38
CA THR A 336 28.43 -13.56 26.71
C THR A 336 27.22 -14.50 26.80
N GLN A 337 26.95 -15.00 28.00
CA GLN A 337 25.70 -15.73 28.28
C GLN A 337 24.54 -14.81 28.66
N GLN A 338 24.81 -13.50 28.79
CA GLN A 338 23.82 -12.48 29.07
C GLN A 338 22.72 -12.48 27.99
N GLN A 339 21.48 -12.42 28.46
CA GLN A 339 20.31 -12.31 27.60
C GLN A 339 19.95 -10.83 27.41
N TYR A 340 19.83 -10.41 26.17
CA TYR A 340 19.37 -9.09 25.77
C TYR A 340 17.96 -9.18 25.21
N CYS A 341 17.24 -8.07 25.23
CA CYS A 341 15.90 -7.94 24.69
C CYS A 341 15.91 -7.02 23.47
N ILE A 342 15.04 -7.33 22.51
CA ILE A 342 14.73 -6.50 21.36
C ILE A 342 13.22 -6.43 21.21
N ALA A 343 12.68 -5.22 21.13
CA ALA A 343 11.27 -4.98 20.87
C ALA A 343 11.11 -3.92 19.80
N GLY A 344 10.00 -3.96 19.10
CA GLY A 344 9.76 -3.04 18.01
C GLY A 344 8.33 -3.07 17.54
N MET A 345 7.91 -1.92 17.04
CA MET A 345 6.58 -1.69 16.52
C MET A 345 6.67 -1.06 15.15
N THR A 346 5.66 -1.30 14.34
CA THR A 346 5.54 -0.72 13.01
C THR A 346 4.08 -0.40 12.71
N LYS A 347 3.84 0.51 11.78
CA LYS A 347 2.53 0.74 11.17
C LYS A 347 2.68 0.60 9.66
N GLY A 348 1.63 0.25 8.95
CA GLY A 348 1.62 0.22 7.49
C GLY A 348 0.55 -0.73 6.99
N ALA A 349 -0.25 -0.27 6.03
CA ALA A 349 -1.32 -1.05 5.43
C ALA A 349 -1.58 -0.60 3.98
N GLY A 350 -1.40 0.68 3.67
CA GLY A 350 -1.36 1.23 2.31
C GLY A 350 -0.25 2.27 2.14
N MET A 351 0.01 2.61 0.88
CA MET A 351 1.19 3.31 0.38
C MET A 351 2.46 2.62 0.88
N ILE A 352 2.66 1.36 0.48
CA ILE A 352 3.77 0.50 0.93
C ILE A 352 4.54 -0.08 -0.26
N HIS A 353 5.68 0.55 -0.58
CA HIS A 353 6.75 -0.02 -1.41
C HIS A 353 8.14 0.54 -1.02
N PRO A 354 8.78 0.00 0.03
CA PRO A 354 10.02 0.55 0.60
C PRO A 354 11.19 0.57 -0.35
N ASN A 355 11.71 1.78 -0.60
CA ASN A 355 13.04 1.99 -1.13
C ASN A 355 13.85 2.86 -0.14
N MET A 356 14.32 2.20 0.93
CA MET A 356 14.95 2.71 2.15
C MET A 356 14.02 3.28 3.25
N ALA A 357 12.70 3.12 3.07
CA ALA A 357 11.67 2.67 4.03
C ALA A 357 10.30 2.86 3.35
N THR A 358 9.25 2.10 3.72
CA THR A 358 7.83 2.43 3.46
C THR A 358 6.93 2.05 4.60
N LEU A 359 6.73 2.98 5.54
CA LEU A 359 6.10 2.87 6.87
C LEU A 359 6.80 3.72 7.94
N LEU A 360 6.22 3.77 9.14
CA LEU A 360 6.92 4.15 10.36
C LEU A 360 7.23 2.92 11.21
N GLY A 361 8.48 2.75 11.62
CA GLY A 361 8.93 1.66 12.49
C GLY A 361 9.94 2.11 13.54
N VAL A 362 9.85 1.53 14.73
CA VAL A 362 10.79 1.76 15.83
C VAL A 362 11.22 0.43 16.41
N ILE A 363 12.52 0.25 16.59
CA ILE A 363 13.15 -0.92 17.21
C ILE A 363 13.99 -0.43 18.39
N CYS A 364 13.93 -1.12 19.52
CA CYS A 364 14.69 -0.83 20.72
C CYS A 364 15.40 -2.09 21.20
N THR A 365 16.62 -1.96 21.70
CA THR A 365 17.35 -3.04 22.34
C THR A 365 18.18 -2.56 23.51
N ASP A 366 18.31 -3.38 24.53
CA ASP A 366 19.15 -3.11 25.70
C ASP A 366 20.59 -3.63 25.54
N ALA A 367 20.92 -4.22 24.40
CA ALA A 367 22.28 -4.63 24.07
C ALA A 367 23.21 -3.40 23.90
N PRO A 368 24.47 -3.48 24.37
CA PRO A 368 25.42 -2.37 24.29
C PRO A 368 26.04 -2.29 22.89
N ILE A 369 25.31 -1.77 21.89
CA ILE A 369 25.81 -1.62 20.51
C ILE A 369 26.19 -0.16 20.25
N ALA A 370 27.43 0.09 19.79
CA ALA A 370 27.85 1.44 19.44
C ALA A 370 27.13 1.99 18.19
N ALA A 371 27.05 3.31 18.06
CA ALA A 371 26.26 3.98 17.01
C ALA A 371 26.65 3.57 15.58
N HIS A 372 27.94 3.42 15.29
CA HIS A 372 28.40 3.03 13.96
C HIS A 372 27.99 1.58 13.59
N PRO A 373 28.33 0.54 14.37
CA PRO A 373 27.80 -0.81 14.14
C PRO A 373 26.27 -0.86 14.11
N LEU A 374 25.58 -0.16 15.02
CA LEU A 374 24.11 -0.14 15.05
C LEU A 374 23.51 0.33 13.71
N ARG A 375 24.08 1.39 13.12
CA ARG A 375 23.66 1.89 11.80
C ARG A 375 23.90 0.87 10.69
N GLN A 376 25.05 0.18 10.70
CA GLN A 376 25.35 -0.83 9.67
C GLN A 376 24.41 -2.03 9.77
N ALA A 377 24.17 -2.52 11.00
CA ALA A 377 23.22 -3.60 11.24
C ALA A 377 21.80 -3.21 10.77
N LEU A 378 21.37 -1.97 11.03
CA LEU A 378 20.07 -1.48 10.55
C LEU A 378 20.00 -1.51 9.02
N ILE A 379 20.99 -0.93 8.31
CA ILE A 379 20.98 -0.89 6.84
C ILE A 379 20.88 -2.30 6.24
N ALA A 380 21.67 -3.24 6.77
CA ALA A 380 21.65 -4.64 6.34
C ALA A 380 20.31 -5.34 6.65
N ALA A 381 19.74 -5.10 7.83
CA ALA A 381 18.46 -5.68 8.21
C ALA A 381 17.31 -5.19 7.33
N ILE A 382 17.26 -3.88 7.06
CA ILE A 382 16.19 -3.25 6.28
C ILE A 382 16.22 -3.72 4.81
N SER A 383 17.40 -3.92 4.23
CA SER A 383 17.54 -4.33 2.82
C SER A 383 16.92 -5.70 2.52
N LYS A 384 16.85 -6.59 3.52
CA LYS A 384 16.26 -7.93 3.42
C LYS A 384 14.89 -8.07 4.07
N SER A 385 14.33 -6.99 4.62
CA SER A 385 13.05 -7.00 5.35
C SER A 385 12.05 -6.02 4.75
N PHE A 386 12.01 -4.78 5.25
CA PHE A 386 11.06 -3.79 4.77
C PHE A 386 11.33 -3.44 3.30
N ASN A 387 12.58 -3.37 2.82
CA ASN A 387 12.85 -3.21 1.37
C ASN A 387 12.53 -4.46 0.52
N SER A 388 11.93 -5.48 1.15
CA SER A 388 11.45 -6.69 0.52
C SER A 388 9.94 -6.87 0.70
N ILE A 389 9.17 -5.80 0.91
CA ILE A 389 7.71 -5.85 0.94
C ILE A 389 7.06 -4.87 -0.04
N SER A 390 5.88 -5.18 -0.54
CA SER A 390 5.07 -4.24 -1.33
C SER A 390 3.60 -4.57 -1.19
N ILE A 391 2.76 -3.55 -1.00
CA ILE A 391 1.30 -3.69 -1.00
C ILE A 391 0.76 -3.16 -2.31
N ASP A 392 1.07 -1.92 -2.66
CA ASP A 392 0.50 -1.20 -3.81
C ASP A 392 1.54 -0.70 -4.82
N GLY A 393 2.81 -0.66 -4.43
CA GLY A 393 3.89 -0.16 -5.29
C GLY A 393 4.21 1.31 -5.05
N ASP A 394 3.54 1.98 -4.12
CA ASP A 394 3.74 3.40 -3.82
C ASP A 394 4.70 3.61 -2.65
N THR A 395 5.84 4.27 -2.91
CA THR A 395 6.80 4.68 -1.87
C THR A 395 6.34 5.98 -1.20
N SER A 396 6.15 5.98 0.12
CA SER A 396 5.62 7.13 0.86
C SER A 396 6.64 8.26 1.02
N THR A 397 6.14 9.45 1.37
CA THR A 397 6.94 10.66 1.64
C THR A 397 7.57 10.68 3.03
N ASN A 398 7.17 9.75 3.92
CA ASN A 398 7.40 9.86 5.36
C ASN A 398 8.26 8.76 5.96
N ASP A 399 8.65 7.81 5.12
CA ASP A 399 9.03 6.51 5.64
C ASP A 399 10.29 6.58 6.45
N THR A 400 10.23 5.95 7.62
CA THR A 400 11.31 6.00 8.60
C THR A 400 11.30 4.72 9.43
N VAL A 401 12.44 4.04 9.50
CA VAL A 401 12.66 2.99 10.51
C VAL A 401 13.83 3.40 11.38
N ALA A 402 13.58 3.56 12.67
CA ALA A 402 14.59 3.91 13.66
C ALA A 402 14.93 2.72 14.57
N ILE A 403 16.18 2.64 15.01
CA ILE A 403 16.64 1.73 16.05
C ILE A 403 17.38 2.50 17.14
N LEU A 404 17.11 2.17 18.41
CA LEU A 404 17.77 2.73 19.58
C LEU A 404 18.39 1.58 20.41
N ALA A 405 19.65 1.74 20.83
CA ALA A 405 20.36 0.77 21.66
C ALA A 405 20.98 1.47 22.89
N ASN A 406 20.46 1.18 24.09
CA ASN A 406 20.82 1.92 25.32
C ASN A 406 21.88 1.23 26.20
N GLY A 407 22.22 -0.03 25.94
CA GLY A 407 23.20 -0.78 26.71
C GLY A 407 22.79 -1.12 28.14
N ALA A 408 21.52 -0.95 28.52
CA ALA A 408 21.04 -1.24 29.88
C ALA A 408 21.11 -2.72 30.27
N GLY A 409 21.24 -3.62 29.29
CA GLY A 409 21.49 -5.04 29.50
C GLY A 409 22.91 -5.35 30.01
N GLY A 410 23.80 -4.35 30.05
CA GLY A 410 25.19 -4.49 30.49
C GLY A 410 26.08 -5.18 29.46
N GLY A 411 27.30 -5.54 29.87
CA GLY A 411 28.29 -6.22 29.00
C GLY A 411 29.24 -5.27 28.26
N GLN A 412 30.17 -5.85 27.50
CA GLN A 412 31.14 -5.09 26.70
C GLN A 412 30.48 -4.53 25.44
N PRO A 413 30.66 -3.25 25.10
CA PRO A 413 30.06 -2.69 23.91
C PRO A 413 30.56 -3.34 22.61
N VAL A 414 29.65 -3.59 21.67
CA VAL A 414 29.98 -3.98 20.30
C VAL A 414 30.44 -2.74 19.54
N LEU A 415 31.76 -2.62 19.35
CA LEU A 415 32.40 -1.46 18.74
C LEU A 415 32.71 -1.62 17.25
N SER A 416 32.78 -2.86 16.74
CA SER A 416 33.27 -3.16 15.39
C SER A 416 32.31 -4.08 14.62
N THR A 417 32.13 -3.78 13.33
CA THR A 417 31.37 -4.59 12.38
C THR A 417 32.07 -5.88 11.97
N ALA A 418 33.33 -6.08 12.37
CA ALA A 418 34.06 -7.32 12.13
C ALA A 418 33.91 -8.34 13.27
N SER A 419 33.25 -7.96 14.38
CA SER A 419 33.12 -8.84 15.55
C SER A 419 32.05 -9.93 15.35
N PRO A 420 32.22 -11.13 15.93
CA PRO A 420 31.19 -12.17 15.95
C PRO A 420 29.87 -11.69 16.60
N ASP A 421 29.98 -10.83 17.61
CA ASP A 421 28.82 -10.22 18.25
C ASP A 421 28.02 -9.34 17.31
N PHE A 422 28.70 -8.54 16.48
CA PHE A 422 28.02 -7.74 15.46
C PHE A 422 27.29 -8.63 14.45
N GLN A 423 27.92 -9.70 13.97
CA GLN A 423 27.30 -10.62 13.00
C GLN A 423 26.03 -11.26 13.57
N SER A 424 26.12 -11.80 14.80
CA SER A 424 24.97 -12.38 15.51
C SER A 424 23.85 -11.36 15.76
N PHE A 425 24.21 -10.12 16.16
CA PHE A 425 23.23 -9.05 16.31
C PHE A 425 22.57 -8.67 14.99
N GLN A 426 23.33 -8.56 13.90
CA GLN A 426 22.82 -8.24 12.57
C GLN A 426 21.84 -9.31 12.08
N GLU A 427 22.16 -10.59 12.25
CA GLU A 427 21.26 -11.71 11.91
C GLU A 427 19.98 -11.65 12.73
N THR A 428 20.11 -11.45 14.04
CA THR A 428 18.97 -11.28 14.96
C THR A 428 18.08 -10.11 14.53
N LEU A 429 18.68 -8.96 14.22
CA LEU A 429 17.98 -7.76 13.80
C LEU A 429 17.32 -7.95 12.43
N THR A 430 17.98 -8.66 11.51
CA THR A 430 17.43 -8.96 10.18
C THR A 430 16.19 -9.84 10.30
N ALA A 431 16.28 -10.96 11.03
CA ALA A 431 15.11 -11.81 11.31
C ALA A 431 14.00 -11.00 12.01
N PHE A 432 14.37 -10.10 12.94
CA PHE A 432 13.43 -9.23 13.62
C PHE A 432 12.70 -8.25 12.73
N ALA A 433 13.43 -7.59 11.84
CA ALA A 433 12.84 -6.69 10.88
C ALA A 433 11.97 -7.44 9.86
N VAL A 434 12.33 -8.68 9.46
CA VAL A 434 11.51 -9.53 8.58
C VAL A 434 10.16 -9.84 9.24
N ASP A 435 10.14 -10.22 10.52
CA ASP A 435 8.88 -10.50 11.22
C ASP A 435 7.95 -9.29 11.23
N LEU A 436 8.50 -8.09 11.52
CA LEU A 436 7.73 -6.85 11.47
C LEU A 436 7.24 -6.50 10.05
N ALA A 437 8.10 -6.68 9.03
CA ALA A 437 7.75 -6.41 7.64
C ALA A 437 6.62 -7.33 7.15
N LYS A 438 6.63 -8.60 7.55
CA LYS A 438 5.54 -9.53 7.26
C LYS A 438 4.22 -9.08 7.88
N LEU A 439 4.22 -8.56 9.11
CA LEU A 439 3.01 -8.02 9.75
C LEU A 439 2.40 -6.86 8.95
N VAL A 440 3.22 -6.05 8.27
CA VAL A 440 2.74 -4.98 7.37
C VAL A 440 2.00 -5.57 6.17
N VAL A 441 2.56 -6.59 5.52
CA VAL A 441 1.91 -7.28 4.39
C VAL A 441 0.63 -7.99 4.83
N ARG A 442 0.65 -8.62 6.01
CA ARG A 442 -0.54 -9.27 6.60
C ARG A 442 -1.67 -8.29 6.87
N ASP A 443 -1.37 -7.01 7.01
CA ASP A 443 -2.35 -5.96 7.26
C ASP A 443 -2.58 -5.07 6.05
N GLY A 444 -2.19 -5.51 4.85
CA GLY A 444 -2.44 -4.73 3.64
C GLY A 444 -3.90 -4.36 3.49
N GLU A 445 -4.16 -3.15 3.02
CA GLU A 445 -5.51 -2.62 2.84
C GLU A 445 -6.32 -3.55 1.93
N GLY A 446 -7.34 -4.20 2.51
CA GLY A 446 -8.16 -5.17 1.80
C GLY A 446 -7.50 -6.52 1.50
N ALA A 447 -6.28 -6.79 1.99
CA ALA A 447 -5.55 -8.02 1.72
C ALA A 447 -6.25 -9.27 2.26
N THR A 448 -6.41 -10.28 1.41
CA THR A 448 -6.93 -11.60 1.77
C THR A 448 -5.87 -12.69 1.72
N LYS A 449 -4.75 -12.43 1.04
CA LYS A 449 -3.62 -13.34 0.88
C LYS A 449 -2.32 -12.73 1.41
N PHE A 450 -1.43 -13.59 1.87
CA PHE A 450 -0.03 -13.32 2.10
C PHE A 450 0.80 -14.17 1.14
N VAL A 451 1.60 -13.50 0.32
CA VAL A 451 2.35 -14.13 -0.77
C VAL A 451 3.83 -13.91 -0.57
N THR A 452 4.57 -15.01 -0.50
CA THR A 452 6.03 -15.00 -0.60
C THR A 452 6.40 -15.17 -2.06
N ILE A 453 7.22 -14.28 -2.61
CA ILE A 453 7.81 -14.42 -3.94
C ILE A 453 9.28 -14.71 -3.74
N ARG A 454 9.70 -15.91 -4.12
CA ARG A 454 11.09 -16.36 -4.05
C ARG A 454 11.64 -16.46 -5.45
N VAL A 455 12.69 -15.70 -5.73
CA VAL A 455 13.42 -15.77 -7.00
C VAL A 455 14.77 -16.40 -6.73
N THR A 456 15.04 -17.54 -7.35
CA THR A 456 16.26 -18.35 -7.16
C THR A 456 17.08 -18.42 -8.43
N ASN A 457 18.35 -18.80 -8.28
CA ASN A 457 19.27 -19.06 -9.39
C ASN A 457 19.44 -17.84 -10.30
N ALA A 458 19.41 -16.65 -9.71
CA ALA A 458 19.70 -15.42 -10.43
C ALA A 458 21.21 -15.18 -10.51
N ALA A 459 21.65 -14.47 -11.54
CA ALA A 459 23.06 -14.08 -11.67
C ALA A 459 23.53 -13.19 -10.50
N THR A 460 22.63 -12.37 -9.93
CA THR A 460 22.93 -11.55 -8.76
C THR A 460 21.72 -11.42 -7.83
N TYR A 461 21.95 -11.13 -6.54
CA TYR A 461 20.88 -10.80 -5.60
C TYR A 461 20.01 -9.62 -6.11
N LYS A 462 20.63 -8.63 -6.75
CA LYS A 462 19.94 -7.46 -7.28
C LYS A 462 18.95 -7.83 -8.38
N ASP A 463 19.31 -8.77 -9.24
CA ASP A 463 18.46 -9.31 -10.30
C ASP A 463 17.28 -10.07 -9.70
N ALA A 464 17.55 -11.01 -8.78
CA ALA A 464 16.51 -11.74 -8.06
C ALA A 464 15.53 -10.79 -7.36
N HIS A 465 16.06 -9.80 -6.63
CA HIS A 465 15.27 -8.81 -5.90
C HIS A 465 14.41 -7.95 -6.82
N ARG A 466 14.98 -7.53 -7.97
CA ARG A 466 14.26 -6.76 -8.99
C ARG A 466 13.11 -7.56 -9.60
N VAL A 467 13.34 -8.82 -9.96
CA VAL A 467 12.29 -9.70 -10.49
C VAL A 467 11.20 -9.89 -9.44
N ALA A 468 11.57 -10.24 -8.20
CA ALA A 468 10.62 -10.47 -7.11
C ALA A 468 9.77 -9.23 -6.81
N SER A 469 10.41 -8.06 -6.73
CA SER A 469 9.75 -6.75 -6.57
C SER A 469 8.82 -6.40 -7.73
N THR A 470 9.16 -6.81 -8.95
CA THR A 470 8.35 -6.55 -10.16
C THR A 470 7.09 -7.41 -10.17
N ILE A 471 7.21 -8.69 -9.84
CA ILE A 471 6.06 -9.60 -9.66
C ILE A 471 5.16 -9.08 -8.52
N ALA A 472 5.76 -8.65 -7.41
CA ALA A 472 5.04 -8.15 -6.22
C ALA A 472 4.18 -6.91 -6.49
N ARG A 473 4.50 -6.14 -7.53
CA ARG A 473 3.77 -4.92 -7.93
C ARG A 473 2.79 -5.13 -9.08
N SER A 474 2.80 -6.30 -9.73
CA SER A 474 1.96 -6.55 -10.91
C SER A 474 0.48 -6.59 -10.52
N PRO A 475 -0.37 -5.65 -10.99
CA PRO A 475 -1.79 -5.68 -10.67
C PRO A 475 -2.48 -6.96 -11.19
N LEU A 476 -2.01 -7.48 -12.32
CA LEU A 476 -2.53 -8.72 -12.91
C LEU A 476 -2.20 -9.93 -12.04
N VAL A 477 -0.98 -10.05 -11.51
CA VAL A 477 -0.64 -11.13 -10.58
C VAL A 477 -1.49 -11.00 -9.31
N LYS A 478 -1.56 -9.80 -8.73
CA LYS A 478 -2.27 -9.55 -7.46
C LYS A 478 -3.78 -9.77 -7.56
N THR A 479 -4.40 -9.47 -8.70
CA THR A 479 -5.82 -9.75 -8.94
C THR A 479 -6.08 -11.23 -9.26
N ALA A 480 -5.15 -11.92 -9.93
CA ALA A 480 -5.26 -13.37 -10.11
C ALA A 480 -5.22 -14.11 -8.76
N LEU A 481 -4.33 -13.68 -7.86
CA LEU A 481 -4.25 -14.19 -6.49
C LEU A 481 -5.55 -13.99 -5.70
N TYR A 482 -6.17 -12.80 -5.80
CA TYR A 482 -7.47 -12.54 -5.17
C TYR A 482 -8.57 -13.42 -5.77
N GLY A 483 -8.57 -13.55 -7.11
CA GLY A 483 -9.50 -14.40 -7.85
C GLY A 483 -9.24 -15.91 -7.70
N LYS A 484 -8.16 -16.30 -7.00
CA LYS A 484 -7.70 -17.68 -6.87
C LYS A 484 -7.48 -18.36 -8.22
N ASP A 485 -7.00 -17.59 -9.19
CA ASP A 485 -6.66 -18.01 -10.55
C ASP A 485 -5.17 -18.36 -10.62
N ALA A 486 -4.85 -19.58 -11.05
CA ALA A 486 -3.49 -20.13 -11.15
C ALA A 486 -2.71 -19.61 -12.36
N ASN A 487 -2.72 -18.28 -12.53
CA ASN A 487 -2.28 -17.62 -13.75
C ASN A 487 -0.77 -17.39 -13.78
N TRP A 488 -0.01 -18.46 -13.98
CA TRP A 488 1.45 -18.41 -14.13
C TRP A 488 1.90 -17.55 -15.32
N GLY A 489 1.07 -17.41 -16.35
CA GLY A 489 1.35 -16.52 -17.48
C GLY A 489 1.50 -15.06 -17.07
N ARG A 490 0.69 -14.58 -16.11
CA ARG A 490 0.83 -13.23 -15.53
C ARG A 490 2.11 -13.07 -14.71
N ILE A 491 2.55 -14.14 -14.04
CA ILE A 491 3.81 -14.17 -13.28
C ILE A 491 4.98 -14.06 -14.25
N LEU A 492 5.00 -14.87 -15.32
CA LEU A 492 6.04 -14.80 -16.36
C LEU A 492 6.05 -13.47 -17.09
N CYS A 493 4.89 -12.90 -17.40
CA CYS A 493 4.80 -11.57 -17.98
C CYS A 493 5.53 -10.55 -17.08
N ALA A 494 5.30 -10.59 -15.77
CA ALA A 494 5.98 -9.71 -14.81
C ALA A 494 7.48 -9.99 -14.68
N THR A 495 7.89 -11.25 -14.71
CA THR A 495 9.32 -11.63 -14.77
C THR A 495 9.97 -11.06 -16.03
N GLY A 496 9.32 -11.17 -17.18
CA GLY A 496 9.85 -10.77 -18.48
C GLY A 496 10.01 -9.25 -18.68
N TYR A 497 9.18 -8.43 -18.03
CA TYR A 497 9.34 -6.95 -18.08
C TYR A 497 10.18 -6.38 -16.93
N ALA A 498 10.78 -7.22 -16.08
CA ALA A 498 11.63 -6.75 -14.98
C ALA A 498 12.81 -5.90 -15.50
N GLU A 499 12.71 -4.59 -15.31
CA GLU A 499 13.66 -3.64 -15.88
C GLU A 499 15.10 -3.85 -15.38
N GLY A 500 16.04 -3.88 -16.32
CA GLY A 500 17.49 -3.95 -16.04
C GLY A 500 17.95 -5.32 -15.52
N VAL A 501 17.25 -6.39 -15.89
CA VAL A 501 17.59 -7.78 -15.57
C VAL A 501 17.79 -8.58 -16.86
N ASP A 502 18.97 -8.48 -17.44
CA ASP A 502 19.31 -9.18 -18.69
C ASP A 502 19.52 -10.71 -18.48
N SER A 503 19.58 -11.15 -17.23
CA SER A 503 19.78 -12.56 -16.84
C SER A 503 18.50 -13.41 -16.89
N VAL A 504 17.34 -12.83 -17.21
CA VAL A 504 16.10 -13.60 -17.43
C VAL A 504 16.15 -14.26 -18.81
N ILE A 505 16.32 -15.57 -18.85
CA ILE A 505 16.31 -16.37 -20.08
C ILE A 505 15.00 -17.17 -20.13
N PRO A 506 14.09 -16.91 -21.10
CA PRO A 506 12.79 -17.58 -21.13
C PRO A 506 12.86 -19.10 -21.13
N ALA A 507 13.80 -19.69 -21.89
CA ALA A 507 13.99 -21.13 -22.01
C ALA A 507 14.62 -21.80 -20.78
N GLU A 508 15.10 -21.03 -19.79
CA GLU A 508 15.64 -21.58 -18.54
C GLU A 508 14.74 -21.29 -17.33
N THR A 509 13.74 -20.42 -17.51
CA THR A 509 12.91 -19.95 -16.41
C THR A 509 11.86 -21.00 -16.05
N SER A 510 11.66 -21.24 -14.75
CA SER A 510 10.60 -22.10 -14.22
C SER A 510 9.75 -21.36 -13.19
N VAL A 511 8.46 -21.70 -13.11
CA VAL A 511 7.50 -21.10 -12.17
C VAL A 511 6.72 -22.20 -11.47
N SER A 512 6.60 -22.08 -10.15
CA SER A 512 5.87 -23.02 -9.31
C SER A 512 5.08 -22.31 -8.21
N PHE A 513 4.02 -22.98 -7.75
CA PHE A 513 3.40 -22.68 -6.47
C PHE A 513 3.90 -23.65 -5.39
N VAL A 514 4.31 -23.10 -4.27
CA VAL A 514 4.73 -23.84 -3.07
C VAL A 514 3.64 -23.65 -2.00
N PRO A 515 2.92 -24.72 -1.63
CA PRO A 515 1.85 -24.66 -0.64
C PRO A 515 2.37 -24.39 0.78
N ALA A 516 1.63 -23.63 1.57
CA ALA A 516 2.00 -23.35 2.96
C ALA A 516 1.76 -24.52 3.92
N ASP A 517 0.99 -25.54 3.52
CA ASP A 517 0.70 -26.74 4.32
C ASP A 517 1.83 -27.78 4.29
N GLY A 518 2.91 -27.51 3.56
CA GLY A 518 4.07 -28.41 3.40
C GLY A 518 3.85 -29.53 2.39
N SER A 519 2.72 -29.55 1.67
CA SER A 519 2.56 -30.43 0.51
C SER A 519 3.52 -30.04 -0.62
N GLY A 520 3.72 -30.96 -1.57
CA GLY A 520 4.74 -30.81 -2.61
C GLY A 520 4.58 -29.53 -3.44
N GLU A 521 5.67 -29.10 -4.06
CA GLU A 521 5.68 -28.03 -5.06
C GLU A 521 4.77 -28.41 -6.25
N LEU A 522 3.96 -27.46 -6.73
CA LEU A 522 3.19 -27.57 -7.96
C LEU A 522 3.90 -26.78 -9.06
N LYS A 523 4.54 -27.50 -9.98
CA LYS A 523 5.20 -26.91 -11.15
C LYS A 523 4.14 -26.46 -12.14
N LEU A 524 4.28 -25.23 -12.63
CA LEU A 524 3.35 -24.60 -13.58
C LEU A 524 4.02 -24.39 -14.94
N LEU A 525 5.30 -24.04 -14.90
CA LEU A 525 6.17 -23.89 -16.06
C LEU A 525 7.56 -24.42 -15.71
N VAL A 526 8.16 -25.20 -16.59
CA VAL A 526 9.50 -25.75 -16.43
C VAL A 526 10.30 -25.41 -17.68
N GLN A 527 11.43 -24.72 -17.50
CA GLN A 527 12.36 -24.39 -18.60
C GLN A 527 11.67 -23.71 -19.80
N GLY A 528 10.80 -22.74 -19.53
CA GLY A 528 10.06 -22.01 -20.56
C GLY A 528 8.86 -22.76 -21.15
N GLU A 529 8.63 -24.01 -20.78
CA GLU A 529 7.53 -24.85 -21.30
C GLU A 529 6.41 -25.02 -20.25
N PRO A 530 5.13 -24.92 -20.65
CA PRO A 530 4.00 -25.10 -19.74
C PRO A 530 3.85 -26.55 -19.30
N GLU A 531 3.60 -26.77 -18.02
CA GLU A 531 3.26 -28.10 -17.49
C GLU A 531 1.76 -28.39 -17.61
N GLN A 532 1.39 -29.67 -17.58
CA GLN A 532 -0.01 -30.07 -17.41
C GLN A 532 -0.42 -29.85 -15.95
N VAL A 533 -0.94 -28.65 -15.66
CA VAL A 533 -1.31 -28.24 -14.29
C VAL A 533 -2.52 -29.00 -13.78
N ASP A 534 -2.41 -29.56 -12.58
CA ASP A 534 -3.55 -30.04 -11.80
C ASP A 534 -4.32 -28.83 -11.24
N GLU A 535 -5.37 -28.43 -11.95
CA GLU A 535 -6.20 -27.26 -11.63
C GLU A 535 -6.90 -27.39 -10.26
N GLU A 536 -7.30 -28.61 -9.88
CA GLU A 536 -7.94 -28.84 -8.57
C GLU A 536 -6.94 -28.61 -7.44
N ARG A 537 -5.71 -29.09 -7.62
CA ARG A 537 -4.62 -28.83 -6.67
C ARG A 537 -4.23 -27.36 -6.67
N ALA A 538 -4.14 -26.70 -7.82
CA ALA A 538 -3.84 -25.28 -7.89
C ALA A 538 -4.89 -24.43 -7.14
N ALA A 539 -6.18 -24.73 -7.33
CA ALA A 539 -7.26 -24.07 -6.61
C ALA A 539 -7.17 -24.28 -5.09
N LYS A 540 -6.83 -25.50 -4.62
CA LYS A 540 -6.63 -25.77 -3.19
C LYS A 540 -5.49 -24.96 -2.60
N ILE A 541 -4.36 -24.86 -3.31
CA ILE A 541 -3.22 -24.03 -2.89
C ILE A 541 -3.63 -22.57 -2.79
N LEU A 542 -4.33 -22.07 -3.81
CA LEU A 542 -4.81 -20.68 -3.86
C LEU A 542 -5.98 -20.40 -2.92
N GLU A 543 -6.59 -21.40 -2.28
CA GLU A 543 -7.60 -21.17 -1.24
C GLU A 543 -6.96 -20.71 0.07
N ALA A 544 -5.74 -21.16 0.38
CA ALA A 544 -5.02 -20.82 1.60
C ALA A 544 -4.69 -19.32 1.70
N GLU A 545 -4.67 -18.75 2.92
CA GLU A 545 -4.22 -17.37 3.15
C GLU A 545 -2.77 -17.19 2.67
N ASP A 546 -1.94 -18.21 2.87
CA ASP A 546 -0.51 -18.21 2.60
C ASP A 546 -0.19 -19.00 1.35
N LEU A 547 0.59 -18.41 0.43
CA LEU A 547 1.29 -19.19 -0.59
C LEU A 547 2.70 -18.65 -0.86
N GLU A 548 3.53 -19.48 -1.46
CA GLU A 548 4.77 -19.06 -2.07
C GLU A 548 4.73 -19.25 -3.61
N ILE A 549 5.13 -18.21 -4.33
CA ILE A 549 5.44 -18.24 -5.75
C ILE A 549 6.96 -18.38 -5.86
N LYS A 550 7.41 -19.47 -6.46
CA LYS A 550 8.82 -19.72 -6.73
C LYS A 550 9.10 -19.49 -8.21
N VAL A 551 10.06 -18.62 -8.51
CA VAL A 551 10.56 -18.36 -9.86
C VAL A 551 12.04 -18.70 -9.89
N GLN A 552 12.40 -19.71 -10.65
CA GLN A 552 13.79 -20.10 -10.84
C GLN A 552 14.25 -19.54 -12.19
N LEU A 553 15.29 -18.71 -12.22
CA LEU A 553 15.73 -18.01 -13.45
C LEU A 553 16.68 -18.85 -14.32
N SER A 554 17.42 -19.78 -13.72
CA SER A 554 18.33 -20.69 -14.41
C SER A 554 18.39 -22.05 -13.71
N GLU A 555 18.90 -23.07 -14.40
CA GLU A 555 19.24 -24.38 -13.81
C GLU A 555 20.54 -24.35 -13.02
N GLN A 556 21.38 -23.33 -13.22
CA GLN A 556 22.63 -23.18 -12.48
C GLN A 556 22.38 -22.57 -11.10
N GLU A 557 23.13 -23.02 -10.10
CA GLU A 557 23.10 -22.39 -8.78
C GLU A 557 23.49 -20.91 -8.89
N GLY A 558 22.78 -20.08 -8.12
CA GLY A 558 22.99 -18.63 -8.14
C GLY A 558 22.42 -17.98 -6.89
N GLU A 559 22.24 -16.66 -6.97
CA GLU A 559 21.72 -15.86 -5.86
C GLU A 559 20.21 -16.00 -5.72
N GLU A 560 19.73 -15.74 -4.49
CA GLU A 560 18.31 -15.76 -4.14
C GLU A 560 17.87 -14.43 -3.53
N ALA A 561 16.67 -13.98 -3.87
CA ALA A 561 15.96 -12.95 -3.11
C ALA A 561 14.52 -13.38 -2.80
N VAL A 562 14.05 -12.93 -1.63
CA VAL A 562 12.68 -13.13 -1.17
C VAL A 562 12.00 -11.79 -1.02
N PHE A 563 10.74 -11.72 -1.45
CA PHE A 563 9.88 -10.55 -1.38
C PHE A 563 8.50 -10.97 -0.87
N TRP A 564 7.81 -10.11 -0.12
CA TRP A 564 6.47 -10.39 0.39
C TRP A 564 5.46 -9.37 -0.12
N THR A 565 4.29 -9.87 -0.51
CA THR A 565 3.18 -9.03 -0.98
C THR A 565 1.83 -9.65 -0.60
N CYS A 566 0.76 -8.95 -0.95
CA CYS A 566 -0.61 -9.41 -0.84
C CYS A 566 -1.30 -9.39 -2.20
N ASP A 567 -2.54 -9.82 -2.24
CA ASP A 567 -3.44 -9.70 -3.37
C ASP A 567 -4.05 -8.28 -3.50
N PHE A 568 -4.77 -8.02 -4.59
CA PHE A 568 -5.59 -6.81 -4.80
C PHE A 568 -7.07 -7.20 -4.81
N SER A 569 -7.76 -6.88 -3.73
CA SER A 569 -9.21 -7.12 -3.59
C SER A 569 -10.02 -5.88 -3.99
N HIS A 570 -11.34 -6.04 -4.07
CA HIS A 570 -12.25 -4.90 -4.21
C HIS A 570 -12.14 -3.92 -3.04
N GLU A 571 -11.84 -4.43 -1.84
CA GLU A 571 -11.78 -3.63 -0.62
C GLU A 571 -10.64 -2.61 -0.66
N TYR A 572 -9.51 -2.97 -1.27
CA TYR A 572 -8.40 -2.02 -1.51
C TYR A 572 -8.90 -0.78 -2.28
N VAL A 573 -9.73 -0.98 -3.31
CA VAL A 573 -10.30 0.11 -4.12
C VAL A 573 -11.31 0.92 -3.31
N THR A 574 -12.16 0.28 -2.51
CA THR A 574 -13.12 0.98 -1.65
C THR A 574 -12.41 1.86 -0.62
N ILE A 575 -11.43 1.32 0.11
CA ILE A 575 -10.65 2.06 1.13
C ILE A 575 -9.99 3.30 0.52
N ASN A 576 -9.33 3.13 -0.63
CA ASN A 576 -8.55 4.20 -1.25
C ASN A 576 -9.39 5.17 -2.09
N GLY A 577 -10.55 4.73 -2.60
CA GLY A 577 -11.53 5.60 -3.27
C GLY A 577 -12.25 6.54 -2.32
N ASP A 578 -12.50 6.09 -1.08
CA ASP A 578 -13.27 6.84 -0.07
C ASP A 578 -12.41 7.51 1.00
N TYR A 579 -11.06 7.43 0.92
CA TYR A 579 -10.15 7.82 1.99
C TYR A 579 -10.28 9.28 2.50
N ARG A 580 -10.82 10.19 1.69
CA ARG A 580 -11.01 11.62 2.03
C ARG A 580 -12.49 12.04 2.13
N SER A 581 -13.42 11.11 1.95
CA SER A 581 -14.86 11.38 1.81
C SER A 581 -15.61 11.26 3.12
#